data_AF-E8QZ14-F1
#
_entry.id   AF-E8QZ14-F1
#
_cell.length_a   1.000
_cell.length_b   1.000
_cell.length_c   1.000
_cell.angle_alpha   90.00
_cell.angle_beta   90.00
_cell.angle_gamma   90.00
#
_symmetry.space_group_name_H-M   'P 1'
#
loop_
_entity.id
_entity.type
_entity.pdbx_description
1 polymer ?
#
loop_
_entity_poly.entity_id
_entity_poly.type
_entity_poly.pdbx_seq_one_letter_code
_entity_poly.pdbx_strand_id
1 'polypeptide(L)'
;MEIHGAGGLQGPQPITPRLAAQPAETTAPAATSQVPRDQVEISSLGQILEGIHRLPEIRFERVEEIRRQIAEGNYETPEKLEIALDRLLDELQG
;
A
#
# COMPACT_ATOMS: atom_id res chain seq x y z
N MET A 1 12.01 -20.40 73.36
CA MET A 1 11.82 -19.74 72.04
C MET A 1 13.17 -19.72 71.38
N GLU A 2 13.39 -20.61 70.41
CA GLU A 2 14.63 -20.67 69.65
C GLU A 2 14.28 -20.33 68.19
N ILE A 3 14.72 -19.16 67.75
CA ILE A 3 14.64 -18.74 66.35
C ILE A 3 16.05 -18.62 65.82
N HIS A 4 16.49 -19.66 65.10
CA HIS A 4 17.78 -19.64 64.42
C HIS A 4 17.58 -19.17 62.98
N GLY A 5 18.02 -17.92 62.75
CA GLY A 5 18.68 -17.36 61.57
C GLY A 5 18.11 -17.65 60.17
N ALA A 6 17.67 -16.60 59.48
CA ALA A 6 17.46 -16.59 58.03
C ALA A 6 18.75 -17.01 57.31
N GLY A 7 18.75 -18.22 56.77
CA GLY A 7 19.85 -18.75 55.98
C GLY A 7 19.96 -18.08 54.62
N GLY A 8 21.20 -17.74 54.26
CA GLY A 8 21.74 -17.79 52.90
C GLY A 8 21.10 -16.89 51.85
N LEU A 9 21.74 -15.76 51.60
CA LEU A 9 21.50 -14.88 50.45
C LEU A 9 21.94 -15.64 49.18
N GLN A 10 21.00 -16.22 48.43
CA GLN A 10 21.31 -16.83 47.13
C GLN A 10 21.52 -15.71 46.09
N GLY A 11 22.79 -15.45 45.73
CA GLY A 11 23.14 -14.50 44.68
C GLY A 11 22.70 -14.96 43.28
N PRO A 12 22.51 -14.03 42.32
CA PRO A 12 22.05 -14.35 40.97
C PRO A 12 23.07 -15.24 40.25
N GLN A 13 22.60 -16.36 39.71
CA GLN A 13 23.42 -17.28 38.93
C GLN A 13 23.63 -16.73 37.51
N PRO A 14 24.86 -16.74 36.96
CA PRO A 14 25.08 -16.35 35.57
C PRO A 14 24.58 -17.45 34.62
N ILE A 15 23.84 -17.04 33.58
CA ILE A 15 23.39 -17.92 32.50
C ILE A 15 24.53 -18.07 31.48
N THR A 16 25.12 -19.25 31.38
CA THR A 16 26.11 -19.57 30.34
C THR A 16 25.41 -20.13 29.10
N PRO A 17 25.74 -19.64 27.88
CA PRO A 17 25.15 -20.16 26.66
C PRO A 17 25.74 -21.55 26.35
N ARG A 18 24.88 -22.57 26.26
CA ARG A 18 25.28 -23.90 25.76
C ARG A 18 25.50 -23.83 24.26
N LEU A 19 26.75 -23.83 23.83
CA LEU A 19 27.12 -24.23 22.48
C LEU A 19 27.28 -25.76 22.48
N ALA A 20 26.23 -26.48 22.12
CA ALA A 20 26.31 -27.91 21.83
C ALA A 20 26.07 -28.11 20.32
N ALA A 21 27.05 -28.74 19.67
CA ALA A 21 27.00 -29.12 18.27
C ALA A 21 25.83 -30.10 18.00
N GLN A 22 25.09 -29.80 16.93
CA GLN A 22 24.02 -30.59 16.28
C GLN A 22 24.56 -31.96 15.80
N PRO A 23 23.74 -33.03 15.66
CA PRO A 23 22.68 -33.06 14.65
C PRO A 23 21.41 -33.86 15.02
N ALA A 24 20.24 -33.31 14.70
CA ALA A 24 19.03 -34.08 14.50
C ALA A 24 18.29 -33.50 13.30
N GLU A 25 18.21 -34.31 12.25
CA GLU A 25 17.46 -34.03 11.04
C GLU A 25 15.97 -33.89 11.39
N THR A 26 15.40 -32.73 11.14
CA THR A 26 13.97 -32.58 10.92
C THR A 26 13.83 -31.49 9.87
N THR A 27 13.38 -31.87 8.68
CA THR A 27 12.90 -30.96 7.65
C THR A 27 11.69 -30.22 8.20
N ALA A 28 11.94 -29.15 8.95
CA ALA A 28 10.99 -28.05 9.09
C ALA A 28 11.28 -27.09 7.92
N PRO A 29 10.27 -26.60 7.17
CA PRO A 29 10.51 -25.46 6.30
C PRO A 29 11.10 -24.37 7.19
N ALA A 30 12.31 -23.94 6.87
CA ALA A 30 12.97 -22.84 7.55
C ALA A 30 11.94 -21.72 7.62
N ALA A 31 11.49 -21.41 8.84
CA ALA A 31 10.68 -20.24 9.10
C ALA A 31 11.52 -19.07 8.60
N THR A 32 11.21 -18.61 7.40
CA THR A 32 11.90 -17.50 6.77
C THR A 32 11.68 -16.37 7.74
N SER A 33 12.73 -15.91 8.42
CA SER A 33 12.66 -14.81 9.36
C SER A 33 12.00 -13.65 8.63
N GLN A 34 10.71 -13.42 8.89
CA GLN A 34 9.97 -12.37 8.23
C GLN A 34 10.54 -11.07 8.77
N VAL A 35 11.31 -10.37 7.92
CA VAL A 35 11.80 -9.03 8.19
C VAL A 35 10.58 -8.19 8.62
N PRO A 36 10.66 -7.44 9.74
CA PRO A 36 9.57 -6.56 10.15
C PRO A 36 9.17 -5.67 8.97
N ARG A 37 7.91 -5.82 8.52
CA ARG A 37 7.37 -4.99 7.46
C ARG A 37 6.73 -3.77 8.10
N ASP A 38 7.19 -2.60 7.71
CA ASP A 38 6.51 -1.36 8.02
C ASP A 38 5.19 -1.32 7.22
N GLN A 39 4.09 -1.01 7.89
CA GLN A 39 2.76 -0.97 7.29
C GLN A 39 2.18 0.44 7.49
N VAL A 40 1.87 1.09 6.37
CA VAL A 40 1.21 2.40 6.35
C VAL A 40 -0.22 2.22 5.87
N GLU A 41 -1.17 2.62 6.71
CA GLU A 41 -2.59 2.63 6.40
C GLU A 41 -3.01 4.02 5.90
N ILE A 42 -3.42 4.12 4.65
CA ILE A 42 -3.92 5.39 4.06
C ILE A 42 -5.45 5.34 4.03
N SER A 43 -6.08 6.34 4.63
CA SER A 43 -7.54 6.48 4.56
C SER A 43 -8.04 6.60 3.12
N SER A 44 -9.22 6.06 2.83
CA SER A 44 -9.87 6.18 1.52
C SER A 44 -10.03 7.64 1.08
N LEU A 45 -10.37 8.53 2.02
CA LEU A 45 -10.47 9.96 1.77
C LEU A 45 -9.12 10.58 1.35
N GLY A 46 -8.02 10.18 2.00
CA GLY A 46 -6.68 10.64 1.67
C GLY A 46 -6.27 10.27 0.24
N GLN A 47 -6.61 9.04 -0.19
CA GLN A 47 -6.35 8.59 -1.56
C GLN A 47 -7.13 9.41 -2.59
N ILE A 48 -8.40 9.73 -2.30
CA ILE A 48 -9.25 10.56 -3.17
C ILE A 48 -8.69 11.99 -3.27
N LEU A 49 -8.33 12.60 -2.14
CA LEU A 49 -7.76 13.95 -2.11
C LEU A 49 -6.43 14.05 -2.86
N GLU A 50 -5.57 13.03 -2.73
CA GLU A 50 -4.34 12.95 -3.49
C GLU A 50 -4.62 12.83 -5.00
N GLY A 51 -5.61 12.00 -5.39
CA GLY A 51 -6.06 11.91 -6.77
C GLY A 51 -6.51 13.27 -7.32
N ILE A 52 -7.30 14.02 -6.56
CA ILE A 52 -7.75 15.37 -6.94
C ILE A 52 -6.57 16.33 -7.06
N HIS A 53 -5.63 16.30 -6.11
CA HIS A 53 -4.46 17.19 -6.12
C HIS A 53 -3.50 16.90 -7.30
N ARG A 54 -3.50 15.66 -7.83
CA ARG A 54 -2.73 15.28 -9.02
C ARG A 54 -3.42 15.67 -10.33
N LEU A 55 -4.70 16.05 -10.31
CA LEU A 55 -5.37 16.50 -11.53
C LEU A 55 -4.74 17.81 -12.01
N PRO A 56 -4.49 17.94 -13.32
CA PRO A 56 -4.02 19.19 -13.88
C PRO A 56 -5.09 20.28 -13.70
N GLU A 57 -4.65 21.53 -13.67
CA GLU A 57 -5.56 22.68 -13.64
C GLU A 57 -6.56 22.63 -14.81
N ILE A 58 -7.79 23.05 -14.53
CA ILE A 58 -8.83 23.13 -15.56
C ILE A 58 -8.41 24.18 -16.59
N ARG A 59 -8.34 23.74 -17.85
CA ARG A 59 -8.09 24.62 -18.99
C ARG A 59 -9.37 25.37 -19.38
N PHE A 60 -9.76 26.35 -18.58
CA PHE A 60 -11.04 27.08 -18.70
C PHE A 60 -11.32 27.58 -20.12
N GLU A 61 -10.33 28.15 -20.79
CA GLU A 61 -10.46 28.67 -22.17
C GLU A 61 -10.92 27.59 -23.15
N ARG A 62 -10.31 26.40 -23.08
CA ARG A 62 -10.66 25.26 -23.95
C ARG A 62 -12.04 24.71 -23.62
N VAL A 63 -12.41 24.71 -22.34
CA VAL A 63 -13.74 24.27 -21.90
C VAL A 63 -14.82 25.20 -22.45
N GLU A 64 -14.63 26.51 -22.32
CA GLU A 64 -15.57 27.51 -22.83
C GLU A 64 -15.70 27.46 -24.36
N GLU A 65 -14.58 27.29 -25.08
CA GLU A 65 -14.61 27.11 -26.53
C GLU A 65 -15.44 25.87 -26.94
N ILE A 66 -15.20 24.73 -26.29
CA ILE A 66 -15.93 23.50 -26.57
C ILE A 66 -17.41 23.65 -26.23
N ARG A 67 -17.74 24.28 -25.08
CA ARG A 67 -19.14 24.57 -24.71
C ARG A 67 -19.85 25.38 -25.79
N ARG A 68 -19.19 26.41 -26.34
CA ARG A 68 -19.72 27.20 -27.45
C ARG A 68 -19.94 26.35 -28.69
N GLN A 69 -18.95 25.55 -29.10
CA GLN A 69 -19.07 24.67 -30.27
C GLN A 69 -20.25 23.67 -30.12
N ILE A 70 -20.49 23.17 -28.91
CA ILE A 70 -21.62 22.27 -28.62
C ILE A 70 -22.95 23.03 -28.73
N ALA A 71 -23.05 24.23 -28.15
CA ALA A 71 -24.25 25.06 -28.24
C ALA A 71 -24.58 25.47 -29.68
N GLU A 72 -23.55 25.70 -30.50
CA GLU A 72 -23.69 25.99 -31.94
C GLU A 72 -23.98 24.75 -32.79
N GLY A 73 -23.90 23.53 -32.21
CA GLY A 73 -24.11 22.27 -32.92
C GLY A 73 -22.97 21.90 -33.89
N ASN A 74 -21.83 22.59 -33.85
CA ASN A 74 -20.69 22.33 -34.73
C ASN A 74 -19.57 21.52 -34.03
N TYR A 75 -19.85 21.00 -32.84
CA TYR A 75 -18.89 20.16 -32.14
C TYR A 75 -18.81 18.76 -32.75
N GLU A 76 -19.93 18.23 -33.24
CA GLU A 76 -20.08 16.86 -33.77
C GLU A 76 -19.70 16.83 -35.25
N THR A 77 -18.45 16.49 -35.53
CA THR A 77 -17.97 16.27 -36.91
C THR A 77 -17.81 14.77 -37.18
N PRO A 78 -17.92 14.31 -38.44
CA PRO A 78 -17.74 12.90 -38.79
C PRO A 78 -16.44 12.30 -38.23
N GLU A 79 -15.35 13.06 -38.31
CA GLU A 79 -14.03 12.62 -37.86
C GLU A 79 -13.98 12.44 -36.33
N LYS A 80 -14.63 13.33 -35.57
CA LYS A 80 -14.71 13.19 -34.10
C LYS A 80 -15.57 12.01 -33.69
N LEU A 81 -16.62 11.72 -34.46
CA LEU A 81 -17.52 10.58 -34.20
C LEU A 81 -16.81 9.25 -34.49
N GLU A 82 -16.03 9.16 -35.57
CA GLU A 82 -15.20 7.99 -35.86
C GLU A 82 -14.20 7.73 -34.73
N ILE A 83 -13.46 8.74 -34.29
CA ILE A 83 -12.51 8.63 -33.18
C ILE A 83 -13.21 8.22 -31.87
N ALA A 84 -14.40 8.77 -31.61
CA ALA A 84 -15.17 8.42 -30.43
C ALA A 84 -15.64 6.97 -30.46
N LEU A 85 -16.07 6.48 -31.64
CA LEU A 85 -16.49 5.11 -31.83
C LEU A 85 -15.32 4.13 -31.67
N ASP A 86 -14.16 4.44 -32.26
CA ASP A 86 -12.95 3.61 -32.15
C ASP A 86 -12.54 3.46 -30.68
N ARG A 87 -12.46 4.57 -29.93
CA ARG A 87 -12.10 4.54 -28.50
C ARG A 87 -13.10 3.79 -27.64
N LEU A 88 -14.39 3.89 -27.97
CA LEU A 88 -15.44 3.15 -27.27
C LEU A 88 -15.27 1.64 -27.50
N LEU A 89 -14.98 1.22 -28.74
CA LEU A 89 -14.73 -0.18 -29.06
C LEU A 89 -13.45 -0.69 -28.36
N ASP A 90 -12.39 0.12 -28.31
CA ASP A 90 -11.16 -0.21 -27.57
C ASP A 90 -11.45 -0.42 -26.07
N GLU A 91 -12.25 0.46 -25.45
CA GLU A 91 -12.62 0.36 -24.03
C GLU A 91 -13.46 -0.90 -23.74
N LEU A 92 -14.30 -1.33 -24.68
CA LEU A 92 -15.11 -2.55 -24.53
C LEU A 92 -14.32 -3.84 -24.76
N GLN A 93 -13.19 -3.76 -25.48
CA GLN A 93 -12.34 -4.91 -25.83
C GLN A 93 -11.13 -5.08 -24.90
N GLY A 94 -10.77 -4.04 -24.15
CA GLY A 94 -9.73 -4.07 -23.10
C GLY A 94 -10.22 -4.66 -21.78
#